data_AF-A0A2D6A0J3-F1
#
_entry.id   AF-A0A2D6A0J3-F1
#
_cell.length_a   1.000
_cell.length_b   1.000
_cell.length_c   1.000
_cell.angle_alpha   90.00
_cell.angle_beta   90.00
_cell.angle_gamma   90.00
#
_symmetry.space_group_name_H-M   'P 1'
#
loop_
_entity.id
_entity.type
_entity.pdbx_description
1 polymer ?
#
loop_
_entity_poly.entity_id
_entity_poly.type
_entity_poly.pdbx_seq_one_letter_code
_entity_poly.pdbx_strand_id
1 'polypeptide(L)' 'MSFKSQRRAKRLVQDPVNPSDFMHLNMTFCCEQCTHFDDQSPKCTLGFPHRPHLRKNQLELYNLTGRMIFCRSLEID' A
#
# COMPACT_ATOMS: atom_id res chain seq x y z
N MET A 1 -31.95 -14.40 2.25
CA MET A 1 -31.43 -13.18 2.90
C MET A 1 -29.91 -13.21 2.79
N SER A 2 -29.34 -12.60 1.75
CA SER A 2 -27.88 -12.62 1.53
C SER A 2 -27.22 -11.53 2.37
N PHE A 3 -26.56 -11.92 3.46
CA PHE A 3 -25.71 -11.06 4.25
C PHE A 3 -24.51 -10.62 3.40
N LYS A 4 -24.66 -9.50 2.68
CA LYS A 4 -23.52 -8.82 2.07
C LYS A 4 -22.72 -8.21 3.22
N SER A 5 -21.74 -8.96 3.71
CA SER A 5 -20.68 -8.45 4.57
C SER A 5 -19.99 -7.32 3.83
N GLN A 6 -20.43 -6.08 4.09
CA GLN A 6 -19.70 -4.88 3.70
C GLN A 6 -18.42 -4.90 4.52
N ARG A 7 -17.37 -5.54 3.98
CA ARG A 7 -16.01 -5.43 4.50
C ARG A 7 -15.71 -3.93 4.58
N ARG A 8 -15.68 -3.36 5.79
CA ARG A 8 -15.20 -1.99 6.02
C ARG A 8 -13.89 -1.87 5.25
N ALA A 9 -13.84 -0.93 4.30
CA ALA A 9 -12.61 -0.65 3.60
C ALA A 9 -11.54 -0.38 4.66
N LYS A 10 -10.50 -1.23 4.72
CA LYS A 10 -9.42 -1.06 5.68
C LYS A 10 -8.87 0.35 5.47
N ARG A 11 -8.86 1.15 6.55
CA ARG A 11 -8.50 2.56 6.48
C ARG A 11 -7.03 2.65 6.05
N LEU A 12 -6.78 3.38 4.96
CA LEU A 12 -5.45 3.69 4.51
C LEU A 12 -4.90 4.78 5.43
N VAL A 13 -3.70 4.56 5.95
CA VAL A 13 -3.00 5.49 6.81
C VAL A 13 -1.76 5.96 6.05
N GLN A 14 -1.54 7.26 6.07
CA GLN A 14 -0.39 7.91 5.44
C GLN A 14 0.66 8.17 6.51
N ASP A 15 1.78 7.49 6.41
CA ASP A 15 2.89 7.62 7.34
C ASP A 15 3.91 8.61 6.77
N PRO A 16 4.47 9.51 7.61
CA PRO A 16 5.58 10.37 7.19
C PRO A 16 6.80 9.51 6.88
N VAL A 17 7.49 9.82 5.78
CA VAL A 17 8.71 9.12 5.37
C VAL A 17 9.85 10.12 5.28
N ASN A 18 10.98 9.80 5.92
CA ASN A 18 12.17 10.61 5.82
C ASN A 18 12.81 10.43 4.43
N PRO A 19 13.22 11.52 3.73
CA PRO A 19 13.87 11.41 2.42
C PRO A 19 15.16 10.59 2.42
N SER A 20 15.95 10.67 3.50
CA SER A 20 17.15 9.87 3.67
C SER A 20 16.80 8.39 3.70
N ASP A 21 15.81 8.02 4.51
CA ASP A 21 15.33 6.64 4.61
C ASP A 21 14.78 6.15 3.27
N PHE A 22 14.03 6.98 2.57
CA PHE A 22 13.50 6.63 1.26
C PHE A 22 14.59 6.35 0.20
N MET A 23 15.71 7.06 0.26
CA MET A 23 16.82 6.86 -0.69
C MET A 23 17.76 5.71 -0.29
N HIS A 24 17.99 5.53 1.01
CA HIS A 24 19.01 4.61 1.52
C HIS A 24 18.46 3.27 1.98
N LEU A 25 17.19 3.21 2.40
CA LEU A 25 16.55 1.96 2.80
C LEU A 25 15.85 1.34 1.58
N ASN A 26 16.18 0.08 1.29
CA ASN A 26 15.52 -0.70 0.25
C ASN A 26 14.15 -1.22 0.75
N MET A 27 13.24 -0.29 1.05
CA MET A 27 11.93 -0.58 1.64
C MET A 27 10.95 -1.07 0.57
N THR A 28 10.13 -2.06 0.92
CA THR A 28 8.96 -2.44 0.13
C THR A 28 7.81 -1.46 0.42
N PHE A 29 7.61 -0.47 -0.45
CA PHE A 29 6.59 0.57 -0.24
C PHE A 29 5.42 0.51 -1.24
N CYS A 30 5.49 -0.36 -2.25
CA CYS A 30 4.44 -0.48 -3.25
C CYS A 30 4.00 -1.93 -3.51
N CYS A 31 2.77 -2.09 -4.02
CA CYS A 31 2.18 -3.38 -4.32
C CYS A 31 2.98 -4.14 -5.38
N GLU A 32 3.61 -3.47 -6.35
CA GLU A 32 4.44 -4.11 -7.38
C GLU A 32 5.69 -4.81 -6.80
N GLN A 33 6.09 -4.46 -5.57
CA GLN A 33 7.16 -5.13 -4.82
C GLN A 33 6.63 -6.14 -3.80
N CYS A 34 5.30 -6.30 -3.69
CA CYS A 34 4.64 -7.14 -2.71
C CYS A 34 4.31 -8.51 -3.30
N THR A 35 4.65 -9.58 -2.58
CA THR A 35 4.33 -10.97 -2.97
C THR A 35 2.82 -11.25 -3.00
N HIS A 36 2.01 -10.44 -2.33
CA HIS A 36 0.57 -10.57 -2.30
C HIS A 36 -0.15 -9.81 -3.42
N PHE A 37 0.59 -9.09 -4.27
CA PHE A 37 0.01 -8.41 -5.43
C PHE A 37 0.04 -9.33 -6.64
N ASP A 38 -1.13 -9.54 -7.24
CA ASP A 38 -1.24 -10.20 -8.53
C ASP A 38 -1.28 -9.14 -9.63
N ASP A 39 -0.24 -9.12 -10.47
CA ASP A 39 -0.14 -8.19 -11.60
C ASP A 39 -1.05 -8.61 -12.78
N GLN A 40 -1.34 -9.91 -12.92
CA GLN A 40 -2.23 -10.42 -13.97
C GLN A 40 -3.69 -10.09 -13.66
N SER A 41 -4.08 -10.16 -12.38
CA SER A 41 -5.37 -9.68 -11.89
C SER A 41 -5.13 -8.58 -10.85
N PRO A 42 -5.08 -7.29 -11.23
CA PRO A 42 -4.60 -6.18 -10.38
C PRO A 42 -5.39 -6.07 -9.07
N LYS A 43 -4.97 -6.87 -8.10
CA LYS A 43 -5.68 -7.17 -6.86
C LYS A 43 -4.64 -7.62 -5.84
N CYS A 44 -4.88 -7.22 -4.60
CA CYS A 44 -4.13 -7.76 -3.47
C CYS A 44 -4.85 -9.01 -2.97
N THR A 45 -4.14 -10.13 -2.86
CA THR A 45 -4.66 -11.40 -2.35
C THR A 45 -5.13 -11.30 -0.89
N LEU A 46 -4.58 -10.36 -0.14
CA LEU A 46 -5.00 -10.02 1.23
C LEU A 46 -6.29 -9.15 1.29
N GLY A 47 -6.84 -8.76 0.14
CA GLY A 47 -8.08 -7.99 0.02
C GLY A 47 -7.94 -6.48 0.31
N PHE A 48 -6.72 -5.94 0.33
CA PHE A 48 -6.48 -4.49 0.42
C PHE A 48 -6.69 -3.81 -0.95
N PRO A 49 -7.05 -2.51 -0.99
CA PRO A 49 -7.10 -1.77 -2.23
C PRO A 49 -5.67 -1.58 -2.79
N HIS A 50 -5.41 -2.07 -4.01
CA HIS A 50 -4.08 -2.02 -4.62
C HIS A 50 -3.75 -0.64 -5.20
N ARG A 51 -4.73 0.09 -5.76
CA ARG A 51 -4.54 1.40 -6.41
C ARG A 51 -3.69 2.38 -5.59
N PRO A 52 -4.02 2.70 -4.32
CA PRO A 52 -3.22 3.63 -3.51
C PRO A 52 -1.82 3.10 -3.19
N HIS A 53 -1.59 1.80 -3.32
CA HIS A 53 -0.31 1.15 -3.09
C HIS A 53 0.51 0.96 -4.36
N LEU A 54 0.01 1.33 -5.55
CA LEU A 54 0.81 1.29 -6.78
C LEU A 54 1.96 2.30 -6.70
N ARG A 55 3.12 1.96 -7.25
CA ARG A 55 4.34 2.78 -7.20
C ARG A 55 4.09 4.20 -7.69
N LYS A 56 3.38 4.34 -8.80
CA LYS A 56 3.04 5.66 -9.36
C LYS A 56 2.31 6.54 -8.35
N ASN A 57 1.28 5.99 -7.69
CA ASN A 57 0.46 6.74 -6.75
C ASN A 57 1.20 7.02 -5.43
N GLN A 58 2.05 6.09 -4.99
CA GLN A 58 2.92 6.29 -3.82
C GLN A 58 3.94 7.41 -4.05
N LEU A 59 4.61 7.40 -5.20
CA LEU A 59 5.57 8.44 -5.56
C LEU A 59 4.90 9.79 -5.74
N GLU A 60 3.75 9.84 -6.39
CA GLU A 60 2.97 11.07 -6.53
C GLU A 60 2.57 11.63 -5.15
N LEU A 61 2.03 10.78 -4.26
CA LEU A 61 1.68 11.17 -2.91
C LEU A 61 2.90 11.65 -2.10
N TYR A 62 4.01 10.93 -2.18
CA TYR A 62 5.23 11.28 -1.48
C TYR A 62 5.82 12.60 -1.97
N ASN A 63 5.85 12.83 -3.29
CA ASN A 63 6.32 14.08 -3.85
C ASN A 63 5.43 15.28 -3.45
N LEU A 64 4.13 15.05 -3.25
CA LEU A 64 3.18 16.10 -2.85
C LEU A 64 3.13 16.36 -1.34
N THR A 65 3.35 15.33 -0.52
CA THR A 65 3.04 15.38 0.92
C THR A 65 4.19 14.96 1.83
N GLY A 66 5.24 14.33 1.30
CA GLY A 66 6.28 13.66 2.08
C GLY A 66 5.79 12.41 2.82
N ARG A 67 4.64 11.85 2.45
CA ARG A 67 4.01 10.70 3.10
C ARG A 67 3.79 9.55 2.14
N MET A 68 3.77 8.33 2.66
CA MET A 68 3.48 7.11 1.91
C MET A 68 2.40 6.27 2.61
N ILE A 69 1.72 5.40 1.85
CA ILE A 69 0.72 4.49 2.40
C ILE A 69 1.32 3.08 2.42
N PHE A 70 1.86 2.66 3.56
CA PHE A 70 2.43 1.32 3.68
C PHE A 70 1.34 0.25 3.78
N CYS A 71 1.67 -0.95 3.28
CA CYS A 71 0.81 -2.10 3.47
C CYS A 71 0.87 -2.53 4.94
N ARG A 72 -0.26 -2.47 5.65
CA ARG A 72 -0.35 -2.84 7.07
C ARG A 72 -0.16 -4.34 7.35
N SER A 73 0.06 -5.17 6.33
CA SER A 73 0.54 -6.53 6.53
C SER A 73 2.03 -6.60 6.87
N LEU A 74 2.79 -5.52 6.61
CA LEU A 74 4.21 -5.42 6.98
C LEU A 74 4.40 -5.24 8.50
N GLU A 75 3.33 -4.98 9.26
CA GLU A 75 3.36 -4.79 10.72
C GLU A 75 3.15 -6.10 11.50
N ILE A 76 3.00 -7.23 10.80
CA ILE A 76 2.79 -8.55 11.40
C ILE A 76 4.03 -9.40 11.11
N ASP A 77 5.10 -9.15 11.86
CA ASP A 77 6.18 -10.11 12.10
C ASP A 77 6.22 -10.43 13.60
#